data_AF-A0A1H3FMM5-F1
#
_entry.id   AF-A0A1H3FMM5-F1
#
_cell.length_a   1.000
_cell.length_b   1.000
_cell.length_c   1.000
_cell.angle_alpha   90.00
_cell.angle_beta   90.00
_cell.angle_gamma   90.00
#
_symmetry.space_group_name_H-M   'P 1'
#
loop_
_entity.id
_entity.type
_entity.pdbx_description
1 polymer ?
#
loop_
_entity_poly.entity_id
_entity_poly.type
_entity_poly.pdbx_seq_one_letter_code
_entity_poly.pdbx_strand_id
1 'polypeptide(L)'
;MDTAPASTNVAQIAPRQPTPKQKREIIGILEVCYDDEAKRYKGGDTDKSVADILGEGVMLGWVSSIREEMFGPDGGNAEMDEVATQVRDLVASVRVHEQKVLDHAEKAREHADAVVKFGDHARVLLKRVETIKKSVGPKAAGA
;
A
#
# COMPACT_ATOMS: atom_id res chain seq x y z
N MET A 1 0.48 10.38 75.21
CA MET A 1 1.17 10.10 73.93
C MET A 1 0.07 10.00 72.88
N ASP A 2 -0.35 11.16 72.39
CA ASP A 2 -1.35 11.30 71.33
C ASP A 2 -0.63 11.61 70.04
N THR A 3 -0.86 10.80 69.00
CA THR A 3 -1.31 11.23 67.66
C THR A 3 -1.31 10.01 66.75
N ALA A 4 -2.51 9.57 66.35
CA ALA A 4 -2.72 8.67 65.23
C ALA A 4 -2.45 9.42 63.90
N PRO A 5 -1.91 8.77 62.85
CA PRO A 5 -1.62 9.44 61.60
C PRO A 5 -2.91 9.69 60.81
N ALA A 6 -2.99 10.89 60.22
CA ALA A 6 -4.08 11.31 59.35
C ALA A 6 -4.05 10.51 58.04
N SER A 7 -5.12 9.78 57.76
CA SER A 7 -5.35 9.13 56.47
C SER A 7 -5.65 10.20 55.41
N THR A 8 -4.69 10.43 54.50
CA THR A 8 -4.89 11.27 53.31
C THR A 8 -5.89 10.58 52.38
N ASN A 9 -7.12 11.08 52.36
CA ASN A 9 -8.15 10.68 51.40
C ASN A 9 -7.80 11.29 50.03
N VAL A 10 -7.22 10.48 49.14
CA VAL A 10 -7.10 10.81 47.72
C VAL A 10 -8.51 10.81 47.14
N ALA A 11 -9.15 11.98 47.14
CA ALA A 11 -10.43 12.18 46.51
C ALA A 11 -10.35 11.73 45.04
N GLN A 12 -11.19 10.77 44.66
CA GLN A 12 -11.40 10.38 43.28
C GLN A 12 -11.86 11.61 42.49
N ILE A 13 -10.94 12.22 41.73
CA ILE A 13 -11.28 13.29 40.80
C ILE A 13 -12.08 12.63 39.67
N ALA A 14 -13.38 12.94 39.60
CA ALA A 14 -14.24 12.43 38.54
C ALA A 14 -13.65 12.76 37.16
N PRO A 15 -13.72 11.85 36.17
CA PRO A 15 -13.20 12.10 34.84
C PRO A 15 -13.83 13.37 34.26
N ARG A 16 -13.01 14.28 33.74
CA ARG A 16 -13.48 15.48 33.05
C ARG A 16 -14.48 15.10 31.96
N GLN A 17 -15.58 15.86 31.90
CA GLN A 17 -16.64 15.71 30.91
C GLN A 17 -16.55 16.82 29.86
N PRO A 18 -16.98 16.55 28.61
CA PRO A 18 -17.04 17.60 27.59
C PRO A 18 -18.06 18.66 28.01
N THR A 19 -17.76 19.93 27.72
CA THR A 19 -18.75 21.01 27.90
C THR A 19 -19.93 20.84 26.92
N PRO A 20 -21.10 21.44 27.18
CA PRO A 20 -22.23 21.39 26.25
C PRO A 20 -21.91 21.94 24.85
N LYS A 21 -20.98 22.91 24.75
CA LYS A 21 -20.49 23.44 23.47
C LYS A 21 -19.71 22.36 22.72
N GLN A 22 -18.74 21.74 23.40
CA GLN A 22 -17.92 20.66 22.82
C GLN A 22 -18.78 19.44 22.43
N LYS A 23 -19.78 19.06 23.25
CA LYS A 23 -20.69 17.96 22.88
C LYS A 23 -21.44 18.26 21.57
N ARG A 24 -21.93 19.49 21.37
CA ARG A 24 -22.59 19.92 20.12
C ARG A 24 -21.62 19.93 18.93
N GLU A 25 -20.39 20.38 19.13
CA GLU A 25 -19.37 20.41 18.07
C GLU A 25 -18.96 18.99 17.64
N ILE A 26 -18.78 18.07 18.60
CA ILE A 26 -18.51 16.65 18.33
C ILE A 26 -19.65 16.04 17.51
N ILE A 27 -20.90 16.24 17.94
CA ILE A 27 -22.07 15.71 17.22
C ILE A 27 -22.10 16.26 15.79
N GLY A 28 -21.87 17.57 15.60
CA GLY A 28 -21.90 18.18 14.27
C GLY A 28 -20.84 17.63 13.31
N ILE A 29 -19.64 17.30 13.79
CA ILE A 29 -18.63 16.62 12.95
C ILE A 29 -19.06 15.18 12.65
N LEU A 30 -19.54 14.44 13.66
CA LEU A 30 -19.98 13.05 13.49
C LEU A 30 -21.13 12.93 12.46
N GLU A 31 -22.08 13.87 12.42
CA GLU A 31 -23.13 13.92 11.39
C GLU A 31 -22.57 13.99 9.96
N VAL A 32 -21.38 14.58 9.79
CA VAL A 32 -20.71 14.71 8.49
C VAL A 32 -19.91 13.45 8.16
N CYS A 33 -19.04 13.00 9.07
CA CYS A 33 -18.06 11.97 8.79
C CYS A 33 -18.49 10.54 9.14
N TYR A 34 -19.57 10.34 9.89
CA TYR A 34 -20.05 9.01 10.25
C TYR A 34 -21.18 8.54 9.32
N ASP A 35 -21.17 7.25 8.99
CA ASP A 35 -22.19 6.57 8.20
C ASP A 35 -23.06 5.71 9.14
N ASP A 36 -24.28 6.19 9.40
CA ASP A 36 -25.23 5.55 10.31
C ASP A 36 -25.78 4.22 9.79
N GLU A 37 -25.81 4.03 8.47
CA GLU A 37 -26.29 2.79 7.85
C GLU A 37 -25.21 1.73 7.92
N ALA A 38 -23.98 2.09 7.55
CA ALA A 38 -22.84 1.19 7.58
C ALA A 38 -22.19 1.04 8.98
N LYS A 39 -22.63 1.84 9.96
CA LYS A 39 -22.13 1.89 11.34
C LYS A 39 -20.60 2.00 11.42
N ARG A 40 -20.04 2.96 10.68
CA ARG A 40 -18.59 3.22 10.57
C ARG A 40 -18.33 4.65 10.12
N TYR A 41 -17.08 5.11 10.24
CA TYR A 41 -16.63 6.35 9.61
C TYR A 41 -16.60 6.25 8.07
N LYS A 42 -16.80 7.39 7.40
CA LYS A 42 -16.62 7.56 5.95
C LYS A 42 -15.15 7.81 5.66
N GLY A 43 -14.57 7.03 4.74
CA GLY A 43 -13.15 7.13 4.42
C GLY A 43 -12.26 6.90 5.64
N GLY A 44 -11.14 7.64 5.71
CA GLY A 44 -10.12 7.47 6.76
C GLY A 44 -10.39 8.22 8.06
N ASP A 45 -11.60 8.73 8.27
CA ASP A 45 -11.96 9.40 9.52
C ASP A 45 -12.00 8.43 10.72
N THR A 46 -11.71 8.95 11.90
CA THR A 46 -11.65 8.20 13.15
C THR A 46 -12.02 9.12 14.31
N ASP A 47 -12.30 8.55 15.49
CA ASP A 47 -12.47 9.34 16.73
C ASP A 47 -11.30 10.29 16.98
N LYS A 48 -10.09 9.87 16.55
CA LYS A 48 -8.88 10.69 16.62
C LYS A 48 -8.93 11.86 15.64
N SER A 49 -9.25 11.63 14.36
CA SER A 49 -9.29 12.72 13.38
C SER A 49 -10.33 13.77 13.78
N VAL A 50 -11.49 13.34 14.29
CA VAL A 50 -12.52 14.25 14.82
C VAL A 50 -12.01 15.07 16.00
N ALA A 51 -11.36 14.45 16.98
CA ALA A 51 -10.78 15.17 18.12
C ALA A 51 -9.69 16.16 17.67
N ASP A 52 -8.83 15.76 16.74
CA ASP A 52 -7.75 16.58 16.19
C ASP A 52 -8.31 17.78 15.38
N ILE A 53 -9.40 17.60 14.63
CA ILE A 53 -10.09 18.65 13.86
C ILE A 53 -10.70 19.70 14.81
N LEU A 54 -11.39 19.26 15.86
CA LEU A 54 -12.07 20.15 16.79
C LEU A 54 -11.08 20.95 17.65
N GLY A 55 -9.90 20.40 17.92
CA GLY A 55 -8.92 21.06 18.78
C GLY A 55 -9.50 21.40 20.15
N GLU A 56 -9.08 22.52 20.74
CA GLU A 56 -9.67 23.05 21.99
C GLU A 56 -9.69 22.09 23.20
N GLY A 57 -8.77 21.13 23.25
CA GLY A 57 -8.68 20.16 24.35
C GLY A 57 -9.81 19.12 24.36
N VAL A 58 -10.50 18.94 23.22
CA VAL A 58 -11.40 17.81 23.00
C VAL A 58 -10.59 16.51 23.04
N MET A 59 -11.02 15.56 23.87
CA MET A 59 -10.36 14.27 24.00
C MET A 59 -10.99 13.20 23.12
N LEU A 60 -10.16 12.34 22.54
CA LEU A 60 -10.60 11.17 21.76
C LEU A 60 -11.66 10.35 22.48
N GLY A 61 -11.48 10.08 23.77
CA GLY A 61 -12.44 9.29 24.55
C GLY A 61 -13.84 9.90 24.62
N TRP A 62 -13.96 11.24 24.57
CA TRP A 62 -15.26 11.91 24.52
C TRP A 62 -15.94 11.70 23.17
N VAL A 63 -15.18 11.77 22.08
CA VAL A 63 -15.68 11.47 20.74
C VAL A 63 -16.16 10.03 20.66
N SER A 64 -15.34 9.07 21.11
CA SER A 64 -15.72 7.65 21.14
C SER A 64 -17.01 7.42 21.94
N SER A 65 -17.12 7.99 23.14
CA SER A 65 -18.33 7.84 23.96
C SER A 65 -19.58 8.45 23.31
N ILE A 66 -19.47 9.65 22.70
CA ILE A 66 -20.61 10.29 22.03
C ILE A 66 -20.99 9.54 20.76
N ARG A 67 -20.01 9.07 19.96
CA ARG A 67 -20.24 8.24 18.79
C ARG A 67 -20.99 6.97 19.17
N GLU A 68 -20.51 6.23 20.17
CA GLU A 68 -21.15 4.99 20.62
C GLU A 68 -22.55 5.23 21.18
N GLU A 69 -22.76 6.30 21.95
CA GLU A 69 -24.07 6.67 22.53
C GLU A 69 -25.09 7.05 21.45
N MET A 70 -24.68 7.84 20.45
CA MET A 70 -25.62 8.55 19.56
C MET A 70 -25.69 7.99 18.14
N PHE A 71 -24.64 7.35 17.64
CA PHE A 71 -24.49 6.93 16.24
C PHE A 71 -24.27 5.42 16.11
N GLY A 72 -23.29 4.87 16.84
CA GLY A 72 -22.97 3.45 16.88
C GLY A 72 -21.48 3.12 17.08
N PRO A 73 -21.09 1.84 16.94
CA PRO A 73 -19.71 1.38 17.12
C PRO A 73 -18.77 1.90 16.03
N ASP A 74 -17.46 1.80 16.21
CA ASP A 74 -16.47 2.35 15.25
C ASP A 74 -16.52 1.61 13.89
N GLY A 75 -17.19 0.47 13.86
CA GLY A 75 -17.40 -0.36 12.67
C GLY A 75 -16.14 -1.08 12.18
N GLY A 76 -14.97 -0.75 12.75
CA GLY A 76 -13.68 -1.12 12.18
C GLY A 76 -13.40 -0.32 10.91
N ASN A 77 -12.13 -0.03 10.66
CA ASN A 77 -11.76 0.69 9.44
C ASN A 77 -11.77 -0.28 8.25
N ALA A 78 -12.93 -0.53 7.66
CA ALA A 78 -13.07 -1.41 6.48
C ALA A 78 -12.18 -0.95 5.30
N GLU A 79 -11.86 0.35 5.22
CA GLU A 79 -10.88 0.87 4.25
C GLU A 79 -9.47 0.32 4.52
N MET A 80 -9.09 0.13 5.78
CA MET A 80 -7.80 -0.48 6.14
C MET A 80 -7.72 -1.93 5.64
N ASP A 81 -8.79 -2.71 5.78
CA ASP A 81 -8.84 -4.10 5.28
C ASP A 81 -8.84 -4.16 3.75
N GLU A 82 -9.51 -3.21 3.10
CA GLU A 82 -9.50 -3.06 1.65
C GLU A 82 -8.10 -2.70 1.14
N VAL A 83 -7.46 -1.69 1.73
CA VAL A 83 -6.09 -1.28 1.40
C VAL A 83 -5.11 -2.43 1.68
N ALA A 84 -5.26 -3.16 2.79
CA ALA A 84 -4.43 -4.32 3.09
C ALA A 84 -4.61 -5.44 2.04
N THR A 85 -5.82 -5.60 1.50
CA THR A 85 -6.10 -6.55 0.41
C THR A 85 -5.46 -6.09 -0.89
N GLN A 86 -5.62 -4.82 -1.26
CA GLN A 86 -4.97 -4.23 -2.44
C GLN A 86 -3.44 -4.36 -2.39
N VAL A 87 -2.83 -4.12 -1.22
CA VAL A 87 -1.38 -4.31 -1.01
C VAL A 87 -0.99 -5.78 -1.21
N ARG A 88 -1.75 -6.74 -0.66
CA ARG A 88 -1.47 -8.16 -0.86
C ARG A 88 -1.54 -8.57 -2.34
N ASP A 89 -2.55 -8.09 -3.05
CA ASP A 89 -2.74 -8.37 -4.47
C ASP A 89 -1.61 -7.77 -5.31
N LEU A 90 -1.18 -6.53 -4.98
CA LEU A 90 -0.06 -5.89 -5.64
C LEU A 90 1.25 -6.66 -5.41
N VAL A 91 1.52 -7.09 -4.17
CA VAL A 91 2.70 -7.91 -3.85
C VAL A 91 2.68 -9.24 -4.61
N ALA A 92 1.52 -9.90 -4.73
CA ALA A 92 1.38 -11.12 -5.51
C ALA A 92 1.65 -10.85 -7.00
N SER A 93 1.13 -9.76 -7.56
CA SER A 93 1.36 -9.35 -8.94
C SER A 93 2.84 -9.08 -9.21
N VAL A 94 3.53 -8.36 -8.32
CA VAL A 94 4.98 -8.10 -8.42
C VAL A 94 5.75 -9.41 -8.54
N ARG A 95 5.48 -10.40 -7.68
CA ARG A 95 6.16 -11.71 -7.73
C ARG A 95 5.93 -12.44 -9.06
N VAL A 96 4.71 -12.38 -9.59
CA VAL A 96 4.40 -12.96 -10.91
C VAL A 96 5.22 -12.27 -12.01
N HIS A 97 5.35 -10.94 -11.95
CA HIS A 97 6.13 -10.19 -12.93
C HIS A 97 7.64 -10.39 -12.78
N GLU A 98 8.17 -10.51 -11.56
CA GLU A 98 9.56 -10.88 -11.30
C GLU A 98 9.91 -12.22 -11.95
N GLN A 99 9.05 -13.24 -11.78
CA GLN A 99 9.27 -14.53 -12.42
C GLN A 99 9.27 -14.42 -13.95
N LYS A 100 8.33 -13.67 -14.53
CA LYS A 100 8.31 -13.43 -15.98
C LYS A 100 9.59 -12.74 -16.46
N VAL A 101 10.14 -11.79 -15.71
CA VAL A 101 11.41 -11.14 -16.05
C VAL A 101 12.55 -12.16 -16.12
N LEU A 102 12.63 -13.08 -15.16
CA LEU A 102 13.65 -14.14 -15.16
C LEU A 102 13.49 -15.07 -16.38
N ASP A 103 12.27 -15.51 -16.67
CA ASP A 103 11.97 -16.37 -17.82
C ASP A 103 12.31 -15.66 -19.16
N HIS A 104 12.01 -14.37 -19.27
CA HIS A 104 12.36 -13.58 -20.45
C HIS A 104 13.86 -13.35 -20.58
N ALA A 105 14.57 -13.13 -19.47
CA ALA A 105 16.02 -12.99 -19.47
C ALA A 105 16.71 -14.28 -19.94
N GLU A 106 16.18 -15.44 -19.58
CA GLU A 106 16.67 -16.74 -20.08
C GLU A 106 16.51 -16.86 -21.59
N LYS A 107 15.31 -16.61 -22.12
CA LYS A 107 15.06 -16.62 -23.57
C LYS A 107 15.92 -15.62 -24.32
N ALA A 108 16.15 -14.43 -23.75
CA ALA A 108 17.03 -13.43 -24.34
C ALA A 108 18.47 -13.93 -24.44
N ARG A 109 18.97 -14.67 -23.45
CA ARG A 109 20.29 -15.31 -23.51
C ARG A 109 20.36 -16.37 -24.61
N GLU A 110 19.35 -17.22 -24.73
CA GLU A 110 19.29 -18.24 -25.79
C GLU A 110 19.32 -17.61 -27.19
N HIS A 111 18.58 -16.53 -27.40
CA HIS A 111 18.59 -15.80 -28.67
C HIS A 111 19.94 -15.11 -28.93
N ALA A 112 20.59 -14.56 -27.92
CA ALA A 112 21.92 -13.97 -28.06
C ALA A 112 22.96 -15.04 -28.50
N ASP A 113 22.93 -16.21 -27.90
CA ASP A 113 23.80 -17.33 -28.28
C ASP A 113 23.54 -17.79 -29.73
N ALA A 114 22.27 -17.84 -30.14
CA ALA A 114 21.89 -18.17 -31.50
C ALA A 114 22.43 -17.14 -32.51
N VAL A 115 22.35 -15.85 -32.21
CA VAL A 115 22.89 -14.76 -33.05
C VAL A 115 24.39 -14.92 -33.26
N VAL A 116 25.15 -15.23 -32.19
CA VAL A 116 26.60 -15.46 -32.29
C VAL A 116 26.90 -16.64 -33.22
N LYS A 117 26.23 -17.79 -33.01
CA LYS A 117 26.42 -19.00 -33.84
C LYS A 117 26.10 -18.75 -35.31
N PHE A 118 24.99 -18.06 -35.59
CA PHE A 118 24.63 -17.72 -36.97
C PHE A 118 25.63 -16.75 -37.61
N GLY A 119 26.13 -15.77 -36.86
CA GLY A 119 27.18 -14.87 -37.33
C GLY A 119 28.47 -15.62 -37.69
N ASP A 120 28.87 -16.60 -36.87
CA ASP A 120 30.05 -17.43 -37.13
C ASP A 120 29.85 -18.32 -38.37
N HIS A 121 28.69 -18.97 -38.50
CA HIS A 121 28.34 -19.74 -39.69
C HIS A 121 28.35 -18.88 -40.96
N ALA A 122 27.75 -17.69 -40.91
CA ALA A 122 27.76 -16.75 -42.03
C ALA A 122 29.19 -16.37 -42.43
N ARG A 123 30.07 -16.11 -41.45
CA ARG A 123 31.49 -15.80 -41.71
C ARG A 123 32.22 -16.96 -42.39
N VAL A 124 31.95 -18.20 -41.98
CA VAL A 124 32.53 -19.41 -42.62
C VAL A 124 32.03 -19.55 -44.05
N LEU A 125 30.72 -19.38 -44.28
CA LEU A 125 30.14 -19.46 -45.62
C LEU A 125 30.69 -18.37 -46.55
N LEU A 126 30.82 -17.14 -46.06
CA LEU A 126 31.43 -16.04 -46.82
C LEU A 126 32.87 -16.36 -47.26
N LYS A 127 33.71 -16.90 -46.36
CA LYS A 127 35.08 -17.33 -46.72
C LYS A 127 35.09 -18.41 -47.80
N ARG A 128 34.14 -19.34 -47.75
CA ARG A 128 34.01 -20.41 -48.74
C ARG A 128 33.60 -19.85 -50.11
N VAL A 129 32.65 -18.91 -50.16
CA VAL A 129 32.26 -18.21 -51.39
C VAL A 129 33.47 -17.53 -52.02
N GLU A 130 34.26 -16.79 -51.25
CA GLU A 130 35.45 -16.10 -51.77
C GLU A 130 36.52 -17.07 -52.28
N THR A 131 36.67 -18.23 -51.64
CA THR A 131 37.58 -19.28 -52.10
C THR A 131 37.13 -19.87 -53.43
N ILE A 132 35.82 -20.12 -53.59
CA ILE A 132 35.23 -20.62 -54.83
C ILE A 132 35.41 -19.60 -55.95
N LYS A 133 35.09 -18.31 -55.71
CA LYS A 133 35.29 -17.23 -56.69
C LYS A 133 36.72 -17.17 -57.24
N LYS A 134 37.71 -17.30 -56.36
CA LYS A 134 39.13 -17.35 -56.77
C LYS A 134 39.45 -18.57 -57.63
N SER A 135 38.79 -19.70 -57.37
CA SER A 135 39.07 -20.98 -58.04
C SER A 135 38.42 -21.10 -59.42
N VAL A 136 37.28 -20.45 -59.67
CA VAL A 136 36.51 -20.59 -60.93
C VAL A 136 36.93 -19.60 -62.04
N GLY A 137 37.76 -18.60 -61.72
CA GLY A 137 38.24 -17.58 -62.66
C GLY A 137 37.15 -16.58 -63.14
N PRO A 138 37.52 -15.48 -63.82
CA PRO A 138 36.60 -14.35 -64.09
C PRO A 138 35.39 -14.68 -64.98
N LYS A 139 35.49 -15.72 -65.83
CA LYS A 139 34.44 -16.06 -66.80
C LYS A 139 33.24 -16.83 -66.21
N ALA A 140 33.39 -17.47 -65.05
CA ALA A 140 32.30 -18.22 -64.42
C ALA A 140 31.50 -17.39 -63.39
N ALA A 141 31.99 -16.20 -63.03
CA ALA A 141 31.37 -15.34 -62.02
C ALA A 141 30.36 -14.31 -62.58
N GLY A 142 30.12 -14.32 -63.90
CA GLY A 142 29.32 -13.31 -64.62
C GLY A 142 28.24 -13.87 -65.55
N ALA A 143 27.65 -15.03 -65.24
CA ALA A 143 26.48 -15.59 -65.93
C ALA A 143 25.36 -15.91 -64.95
#